data_AF-A0A417SZX3-F1
#
_entry.id   AF-A0A417SZX3-F1
#
_cell.length_a   1.000
_cell.length_b   1.000
_cell.length_c   1.000
_cell.angle_alpha   90.00
_cell.angle_beta   90.00
_cell.angle_gamma   90.00
#
_symmetry.space_group_name_H-M   'P 1'
#
loop_
_entity.id
_entity.type
_entity.pdbx_description
1 polymer ?
#
loop_
_entity_poly.entity_id
_entity_poly.type
_entity_poly.pdbx_seq_one_letter_code
_entity_poly.pdbx_strand_id
1 'polypeptide(L)'
;MGLYIFGCGSLFFVVRSGTAHQIISEVMLMAVRKEYRDLTVGDIYRNGKSVPMLRVSGLWLEELGFKTGDFVRIKCEDGQLIISLNEEKAQEKAAEKVFMDEEIKKLRKRYQKEKEEICARYVAEGKAGYGS
;
A
#
# COMPACT_ATOMS: atom_id res chain seq x y z
N MET A 1 -8.77 72.87 -37.57
CA MET A 1 -10.16 72.43 -37.30
C MET A 1 -10.15 70.92 -37.15
N GLY A 2 -10.71 70.42 -36.05
CA GLY A 2 -10.72 68.98 -35.72
C GLY A 2 -10.28 68.72 -34.30
N LEU A 3 -11.05 69.20 -33.31
CA LEU A 3 -11.01 68.69 -31.95
C LEU A 3 -11.68 67.30 -31.95
N TYR A 4 -10.96 66.26 -31.54
CA TYR A 4 -11.57 65.01 -31.09
C TYR A 4 -11.05 64.70 -29.70
N ILE A 5 -11.91 64.92 -28.71
CA ILE A 5 -11.70 64.54 -27.32
C ILE A 5 -12.32 63.14 -27.15
N PHE A 6 -11.49 62.11 -27.15
CA PHE A 6 -11.75 60.83 -26.47
C PHE A 6 -10.90 60.91 -25.19
N GLY A 7 -11.48 60.95 -24.00
CA GLY A 7 -12.22 59.82 -23.43
C GLY A 7 -11.34 59.20 -22.35
N CYS A 8 -11.46 59.75 -21.14
CA CYS A 8 -11.17 59.20 -19.81
C CYS A 8 -10.40 57.86 -19.71
N GLY A 9 -9.38 57.83 -18.84
CA GLY A 9 -9.17 56.67 -17.98
C GLY A 9 -7.79 56.04 -18.03
N SER A 10 -7.01 56.32 -16.99
CA SER A 10 -6.32 55.30 -16.19
C SER A 10 -5.29 54.41 -16.88
N LEU A 11 -4.03 54.75 -16.61
CA LEU A 11 -2.92 53.85 -16.33
C LEU A 11 -3.38 52.43 -15.93
N PHE A 12 -3.27 51.45 -16.84
CA PHE A 12 -3.41 50.04 -16.49
C PHE A 12 -2.23 49.25 -17.06
N PHE A 13 -1.18 49.22 -16.25
CA PHE A 13 -0.18 48.16 -16.25
C PHE A 13 -0.93 46.84 -16.01
N VAL A 14 -1.22 46.07 -17.06
CA VAL A 14 -1.67 44.68 -16.92
C VAL A 14 -0.45 43.83 -16.59
N VAL A 15 -0.02 43.88 -15.32
CA VAL A 15 0.78 42.81 -14.73
C VAL A 15 -0.15 41.60 -14.64
N ARG A 16 0.11 40.58 -15.47
CA ARG A 16 -0.53 39.27 -15.36
C ARG A 16 -0.17 38.66 -14.00
N SER A 17 -0.97 38.95 -12.98
CA SER A 17 -0.94 38.35 -11.65
C SER A 17 -1.47 36.91 -11.73
N GLY A 18 -0.70 36.02 -12.35
CA GLY A 18 -1.10 34.64 -12.64
C GLY A 18 -0.49 33.57 -11.75
N THR A 19 0.28 33.89 -10.71
CA THR A 19 1.11 32.88 -10.02
C THR A 19 0.88 32.75 -8.51
N ALA A 20 0.14 33.66 -7.85
CA ALA A 20 -0.07 33.56 -6.40
C ALA A 20 -1.32 32.74 -6.03
N HIS A 21 -2.44 32.95 -6.72
CA HIS A 21 -3.72 32.31 -6.35
C HIS A 21 -3.70 30.79 -6.58
N GLN A 22 -2.99 30.31 -7.60
CA GLN A 22 -2.86 28.86 -7.85
C GLN A 22 -2.04 28.18 -6.74
N ILE A 23 -0.91 28.79 -6.32
CA ILE A 23 -0.05 28.26 -5.26
C ILE A 23 -0.76 28.29 -3.90
N ILE A 24 -1.53 29.35 -3.61
CA ILE A 24 -2.30 29.44 -2.37
C ILE A 24 -3.35 28.32 -2.30
N SER A 25 -4.00 27.95 -3.41
CA SER A 25 -4.95 26.83 -3.41
C SER A 25 -4.27 25.48 -3.14
N GLU A 26 -3.07 25.26 -3.65
CA GLU A 26 -2.31 24.03 -3.46
C GLU A 26 -1.70 23.91 -2.05
N VAL A 27 -1.21 25.03 -1.50
CA VAL A 27 -0.72 25.12 -0.11
C VAL A 27 -1.88 25.04 0.90
N MET A 28 -3.04 25.63 0.59
CA MET A 28 -4.24 25.53 1.44
C MET A 28 -4.84 24.12 1.41
N LEU A 29 -4.73 23.39 0.30
CA LEU A 29 -5.13 21.97 0.21
C LEU A 29 -4.18 21.04 0.99
N MET A 30 -2.94 21.45 1.25
CA MET A 30 -2.04 20.72 2.17
C MET A 30 -2.36 20.95 3.65
N ALA A 31 -3.08 22.03 3.98
CA ALA A 31 -3.22 22.54 5.35
C ALA A 31 -4.45 22.03 6.13
N VAL A 32 -5.31 21.19 5.54
CA VAL A 32 -6.44 20.56 6.27
C VAL A 32 -6.09 19.12 6.65
N ARG A 33 -4.86 18.85 7.05
CA ARG A 33 -4.53 17.63 7.78
C ARG A 33 -4.95 17.86 9.23
N LYS A 34 -5.99 17.15 9.71
CA LYS A 34 -6.34 17.18 11.13
C LYS A 34 -5.15 16.61 11.92
N GLU A 35 -4.47 17.48 12.67
CA GLU A 35 -3.24 17.14 13.41
C GLU A 35 -3.48 16.05 14.49
N TYR A 36 -4.71 15.94 15.00
CA TYR A 36 -5.08 14.94 16.00
C TYR A 36 -6.55 14.56 15.87
N ARG A 37 -6.86 13.33 16.29
CA ARG A 37 -8.23 12.88 16.51
C ARG A 37 -8.32 12.20 17.86
N ASP A 38 -9.32 12.61 18.63
CA ASP A 38 -9.68 11.93 19.85
C ASP A 38 -10.41 10.63 19.49
N LEU A 39 -9.80 9.51 19.81
CA LEU A 39 -10.36 8.17 19.65
C LEU A 39 -10.54 7.58 21.03
N THR A 40 -11.72 7.02 21.29
CA THR A 40 -11.95 6.25 22.51
C THR A 40 -11.29 4.88 22.36
N VAL A 41 -10.51 4.48 23.37
CA VAL A 41 -9.98 3.12 23.45
C VAL A 41 -11.16 2.19 23.71
N GLY A 42 -11.45 1.32 22.75
CA GLY A 42 -12.44 0.26 22.93
C GLY A 42 -11.81 -0.92 23.63
N ASP A 43 -12.63 -1.88 24.04
CA ASP A 43 -12.17 -3.15 24.55
C ASP A 43 -12.56 -4.29 23.64
N ILE A 44 -11.70 -5.31 23.58
CA ILE A 44 -12.02 -6.58 22.95
C ILE A 44 -11.89 -7.67 24.00
N TYR A 45 -12.94 -8.47 24.12
CA TYR A 45 -12.90 -9.69 24.91
C TYR A 45 -12.20 -10.80 24.11
N ARG A 46 -11.00 -11.19 24.55
CA ARG A 46 -10.25 -12.33 24.01
C ARG A 46 -9.79 -13.24 25.15
N ASN A 47 -10.01 -14.55 25.00
CA ASN A 47 -9.55 -15.58 25.93
C ASN A 47 -9.93 -15.32 27.41
N GLY A 48 -11.16 -14.86 27.65
CA GLY A 48 -11.66 -14.61 29.02
C GLY A 48 -11.19 -13.29 29.66
N LYS A 49 -10.44 -12.44 28.93
CA LYS A 49 -9.94 -11.16 29.42
C LYS A 49 -10.29 -10.03 28.45
N SER A 50 -10.62 -8.86 29.01
CA SER A 50 -10.81 -7.63 28.25
C SER A 50 -9.45 -6.99 27.97
N VAL A 51 -9.14 -6.78 26.70
CA VAL A 51 -7.86 -6.20 26.23
C VAL A 51 -8.17 -4.87 25.53
N PRO A 52 -7.43 -3.78 25.83
CA PRO A 52 -7.65 -2.50 25.17
C PRO A 52 -7.30 -2.58 23.68
N MET A 53 -8.15 -2.02 22.84
CA MET A 53 -7.98 -1.95 21.39
C MET A 53 -8.12 -0.50 20.89
N LEU A 54 -7.10 -0.03 20.17
CA LEU A 54 -7.17 1.21 19.40
C LEU A 54 -7.56 0.89 17.96
N ARG A 55 -8.69 1.44 17.50
CA ARG A 55 -9.14 1.28 16.11
C ARG A 55 -8.92 2.58 15.35
N VAL A 56 -7.95 2.55 14.44
CA VAL A 56 -7.63 3.69 13.56
C VAL A 56 -8.14 3.34 12.17
N SER A 57 -9.14 4.08 11.67
CA SER A 57 -9.72 3.85 10.34
C SER A 57 -10.04 5.17 9.63
N GLY A 58 -10.02 5.14 8.29
CA GLY A 58 -10.45 6.25 7.44
C GLY A 58 -9.56 6.49 6.23
N LEU A 59 -10.07 7.25 5.26
CA LEU A 59 -9.39 7.59 3.99
C LEU A 59 -8.08 8.35 4.20
N TRP A 60 -7.95 9.06 5.33
CA TRP A 60 -6.72 9.77 5.71
C TRP A 60 -5.51 8.84 5.93
N LEU A 61 -5.73 7.55 6.21
CA LEU A 61 -4.64 6.57 6.26
C LEU A 61 -4.06 6.35 4.86
N GLU A 62 -4.90 6.31 3.84
CA GLU A 62 -4.48 6.20 2.44
C GLU A 62 -3.74 7.46 1.98
N GLU A 63 -4.21 8.65 2.41
CA GLU A 63 -3.54 9.93 2.15
C GLU A 63 -2.16 10.04 2.82
N LEU A 64 -1.97 9.41 3.97
CA LEU A 64 -0.67 9.28 4.65
C LEU A 64 0.25 8.24 4.01
N GLY A 65 -0.23 7.49 3.01
CA GLY A 65 0.54 6.48 2.29
C GLY A 65 0.45 5.08 2.89
N PHE A 66 -0.43 4.82 3.86
CA PHE A 66 -0.70 3.46 4.34
C PHE A 66 -1.66 2.77 3.37
N LYS A 67 -1.17 1.78 2.61
CA LYS A 67 -2.02 0.96 1.73
C LYS A 67 -2.33 -0.39 2.38
N THR A 68 -3.40 -1.00 1.88
CA THR A 68 -3.78 -2.35 2.30
C THR A 68 -2.68 -3.33 1.90
N GLY A 69 -2.09 -4.00 2.89
CA GLY A 69 -1.02 -4.99 2.69
C GLY A 69 0.38 -4.50 3.04
N ASP A 70 0.54 -3.21 3.37
CA ASP A 70 1.83 -2.67 3.81
C ASP A 70 2.18 -3.12 5.22
N PHE A 71 3.48 -3.39 5.44
CA PHE A 71 3.98 -3.69 6.77
C PHE A 71 4.24 -2.41 7.54
N VAL A 72 3.64 -2.33 8.72
CA VAL A 72 3.79 -1.19 9.62
C VAL A 72 4.66 -1.58 10.80
N ARG A 73 5.58 -0.69 11.20
CA ARG A 73 6.35 -0.80 12.44
C ARG A 73 5.69 0.10 13.47
N ILE A 74 5.31 -0.49 14.60
CA ILE A 74 4.80 0.23 15.76
C ILE A 74 5.94 0.27 16.78
N LYS A 75 6.42 1.47 17.11
CA LYS A 75 7.33 1.68 18.23
C LYS A 75 6.55 2.24 19.41
N CYS A 76 6.85 1.74 20.61
CA CYS A 76 6.31 2.26 21.86
C CYS A 76 7.43 3.06 22.55
N GLU A 77 7.32 4.38 22.58
CA GLU A 77 8.26 5.26 23.30
C GLU A 77 7.47 6.15 24.27
N ASP A 78 7.77 6.08 25.57
CA ASP A 78 7.25 6.95 26.64
C ASP A 78 5.72 7.21 26.62
N GLY A 79 4.94 6.17 26.32
CA GLY A 79 3.47 6.26 26.26
C GLY A 79 2.91 6.71 24.91
N GLN A 80 3.75 6.90 23.91
CA GLN A 80 3.38 7.17 22.52
C GLN A 80 3.56 5.93 21.65
N LEU A 81 2.62 5.74 20.72
CA LEU A 81 2.68 4.72 19.67
C LEU A 81 3.04 5.41 18.36
N ILE A 82 4.29 5.26 17.92
CA ILE A 82 4.74 5.78 16.63
C ILE A 82 4.53 4.70 15.58
N ILE A 83 3.65 4.98 14.62
CA ILE A 83 3.28 4.11 13.52
C ILE A 83 4.06 4.58 12.29
N SER A 84 4.99 3.77 11.80
CA SER A 84 5.78 4.08 10.59
C SER A 84 5.68 2.97 9.56
N LEU A 85 5.72 3.32 8.28
CA LEU A 85 5.83 2.36 7.20
C LEU A 85 7.18 1.64 7.29
N ASN A 86 7.16 0.33 7.12
CA ASN A 86 8.35 -0.51 7.19
C ASN A 86 8.62 -1.17 5.84
N GLU A 87 9.24 -0.39 4.96
CA GLU A 87 9.58 -0.82 3.60
C GLU A 87 10.57 -1.99 3.60
N GLU A 88 11.49 -2.05 4.57
CA GLU A 88 12.51 -3.11 4.69
C GLU A 88 11.86 -4.50 4.86
N LYS A 89 10.90 -4.63 5.79
CA LYS A 89 10.21 -5.92 6.00
C LYS A 89 9.26 -6.28 4.84
N ALA A 90 8.76 -5.29 4.11
CA ALA A 90 7.97 -5.53 2.92
C ALA A 90 8.84 -6.12 1.80
N GLN A 91 10.06 -5.59 1.63
CA GLN A 91 11.02 -6.10 0.66
C GLN A 91 11.54 -7.50 1.02
N GLU A 92 11.86 -7.76 2.29
CA GLU A 92 12.26 -9.09 2.76
C GLU A 92 11.20 -10.15 2.47
N LYS A 93 9.93 -9.84 2.76
CA LYS A 93 8.82 -10.76 2.46
C LYS A 93 8.55 -10.91 0.97
N ALA A 94 8.78 -9.88 0.17
CA ALA A 94 8.68 -9.98 -1.28
C ALA A 94 9.80 -10.89 -1.84
N ALA A 95 11.03 -10.70 -1.36
CA ALA A 95 12.17 -11.54 -1.73
C ALA A 95 11.99 -13.00 -1.29
N GLU A 96 11.47 -13.22 -0.08
CA GLU A 96 11.14 -14.56 0.41
C GLU A 96 10.08 -15.23 -0.47
N LYS A 97 9.01 -14.52 -0.84
CA LYS A 97 7.98 -15.07 -1.75
C LYS A 97 8.56 -15.46 -3.11
N VAL A 98 9.40 -14.60 -3.70
CA VAL A 98 10.05 -14.87 -4.99
C VAL A 98 10.92 -16.12 -4.88
N PHE A 99 11.73 -16.22 -3.82
CA PHE A 99 12.56 -17.39 -3.58
C PHE A 99 11.73 -18.68 -3.41
N MET A 100 10.65 -18.61 -2.62
CA MET A 100 9.77 -19.75 -2.39
C MET A 100 9.10 -20.23 -3.69
N ASP A 101 8.68 -19.33 -4.56
CA ASP A 101 8.08 -19.68 -5.85
C ASP A 101 9.07 -20.39 -6.79
N GLU A 102 10.34 -19.97 -6.80
CA GLU A 102 11.38 -20.64 -7.58
C GLU A 102 11.66 -22.07 -7.07
N GLU A 103 11.75 -22.25 -5.76
CA GLU A 103 11.95 -23.57 -5.14
C GLU A 103 10.74 -24.50 -5.38
N ILE A 104 9.52 -23.97 -5.24
CA ILE A 104 8.28 -24.72 -5.54
C ILE A 104 8.26 -25.15 -7.01
N LYS A 105 8.71 -24.30 -7.94
CA LYS A 105 8.79 -24.64 -9.36
C LYS A 105 9.78 -25.77 -9.63
N LYS A 106 10.94 -25.77 -8.98
CA LYS A 106 11.92 -26.87 -9.08
C LYS A 106 11.37 -28.17 -8.49
N LEU A 107 10.71 -28.11 -7.35
CA LEU A 107 10.05 -29.24 -6.70
C LEU A 107 8.97 -29.86 -7.59
N ARG A 108 8.09 -29.05 -8.17
CA ARG A 108 7.03 -29.53 -9.08
C ARG A 108 7.57 -30.29 -10.29
N LYS A 109 8.68 -29.80 -10.88
CA LYS A 109 9.32 -30.47 -12.01
C LYS A 109 9.87 -31.85 -11.63
N ARG A 110 10.51 -31.97 -10.45
CA ARG A 110 10.99 -33.25 -9.94
C ARG A 110 9.84 -34.23 -9.70
N TYR A 111 8.79 -33.75 -9.02
CA TYR A 111 7.61 -34.56 -8.73
C TYR A 111 6.93 -35.09 -10.01
N GLN A 112 6.82 -34.26 -11.04
CA GLN A 112 6.22 -34.67 -12.31
C GLN A 112 7.05 -35.76 -13.00
N LYS A 113 8.37 -35.63 -12.99
CA LYS A 113 9.30 -36.63 -13.54
C LYS A 113 9.20 -37.96 -12.78
N GLU A 114 9.22 -37.92 -11.45
CA GLU A 114 9.05 -39.12 -10.61
C GLU A 114 7.72 -39.81 -10.85
N LYS A 115 6.64 -39.03 -11.01
CA LYS A 115 5.32 -39.57 -11.33
C LYS A 115 5.32 -40.28 -12.69
N GLU A 116 5.96 -39.71 -13.70
CA GLU A 116 6.08 -40.31 -15.03
C GLU A 116 6.90 -41.61 -15.00
N GLU A 117 8.01 -41.63 -14.25
CA GLU A 117 8.85 -42.81 -14.06
C GLU A 117 8.10 -43.95 -13.35
N ILE A 118 7.36 -43.61 -12.28
CA ILE A 118 6.53 -44.59 -11.55
C ILE A 118 5.40 -45.12 -12.43
N CYS A 119 4.73 -44.25 -13.20
CA CYS A 119 3.70 -44.66 -14.15
C CYS A 119 4.25 -45.59 -15.23
N ALA A 120 5.42 -45.30 -15.79
CA ALA A 120 6.06 -46.14 -16.79
C ALA A 120 6.41 -47.54 -16.23
N ARG A 121 6.93 -47.60 -15.00
CA ARG A 121 7.25 -48.86 -14.33
C ARG A 121 5.99 -49.71 -14.08
N TYR A 122 4.93 -49.12 -13.54
CA TYR A 122 3.67 -49.81 -13.27
C TYR A 122 3.04 -50.39 -14.54
N VAL A 123 3.05 -49.65 -15.65
CA VAL A 123 2.51 -50.12 -16.94
C VAL A 123 3.33 -51.29 -17.51
N ALA A 124 4.65 -51.29 -17.32
CA ALA A 124 5.52 -52.40 -17.73
C ALA A 124 5.24 -53.68 -16.93
N GLU A 125 5.08 -53.55 -15.61
CA GLU A 125 4.72 -54.66 -14.71
C GLU A 125 3.32 -55.23 -15.05
N GLY A 126 2.33 -54.38 -15.33
CA GLY A 126 0.98 -54.80 -15.69
C GLY A 126 0.89 -55.56 -17.03
N LYS A 127 1.74 -55.25 -18.01
CA LYS A 127 1.83 -55.99 -19.28
C LYS A 127 2.46 -57.38 -19.14
N ALA A 128 3.28 -57.60 -18.12
CA ALA A 128 3.90 -58.91 -17.85
C ALA A 128 2.94 -59.88 -17.12
N GLY A 129 1.89 -59.38 -16.47
CA GLY A 129 0.95 -60.18 -15.67
C GLY A 129 -0.29 -60.72 -16.41
N TYR A 130 -0.64 -60.18 -17.59
CA TYR A 130 -1.86 -60.53 -18.34
C TYR A 130 -1.56 -61.19 -19.70
N GLY A 131 -0.45 -61.92 -19.81
CA GLY A 131 0.01 -62.61 -21.03
C GLY A 131 0.18 -64.12 -20.91
N SER A 132 -0.33 -64.72 -19.82
CA SER A 132 -0.26 -66.16 -19.54
C SER A 132 -1.64 -66.80 -19.58
#